data_AF-A0A7V8VMU6-F1
#
_entry.id   AF-A0A7V8VMU6-F1
#
_cell.length_a   1.000
_cell.length_b   1.000
_cell.length_c   1.000
_cell.angle_alpha   90.00
_cell.angle_beta   90.00
_cell.angle_gamma   90.00
#
_symmetry.space_group_name_H-M   'P 1'
#
loop_
_entity.id
_entity.type
_entity.pdbx_description
1 polymer ?
#
loop_
_entity_poly.entity_id
_entity_poly.type
_entity_poly.pdbx_seq_one_letter_code
_entity_poly.pdbx_strand_id
1 'polypeptide(L)'
;MQNLPSTYLKTLLITAALLAVIALPAARAHEGEEHKHGPTSHAMGPAADAWKTAQESLTAIKAAAAAKQHEPIHDQQEKLVAALMQIQEKGGSGDKARFEGAIKNAIAASEKVHTAADAKDFAKVDSSLKTLEATMGMVEKQLGSPAK
;
A
#
# COMPACT_ATOMS: atom_id res chain seq x y z
N MET A 1 3.05 63.75 6.19
CA MET A 1 3.39 62.54 6.97
C MET A 1 4.46 61.80 6.18
N GLN A 2 5.69 61.83 6.68
CA GLN A 2 6.87 61.16 6.12
C GLN A 2 7.08 59.83 6.88
N ASN A 3 7.41 58.74 6.15
CA ASN A 3 8.51 57.79 6.44
C ASN A 3 8.37 56.48 5.63
N LEU A 4 9.35 56.22 4.76
CA LEU A 4 9.90 54.89 4.40
C LEU A 4 11.14 54.64 5.32
N PRO A 5 11.90 53.51 5.33
CA PRO A 5 11.97 52.31 4.46
C PRO A 5 12.30 50.95 5.18
N SER A 6 12.61 49.91 4.38
CA SER A 6 13.74 48.98 4.57
C SER A 6 13.53 47.60 5.26
N THR A 7 13.82 46.57 4.46
CA THR A 7 14.33 45.21 4.73
C THR A 7 14.68 44.81 6.17
N TYR A 8 14.02 43.77 6.66
CA TYR A 8 14.47 42.85 7.72
C TYR A 8 13.63 41.57 7.57
N LEU A 9 14.06 40.33 7.79
CA LEU A 9 15.35 39.72 8.04
C LEU A 9 15.04 38.21 8.07
N LYS A 10 15.99 37.41 7.58
CA LYS A 10 16.12 35.97 7.79
C LYS A 10 15.60 35.49 9.15
N THR A 11 14.84 34.40 9.19
CA THR A 11 14.93 33.47 10.33
C THR A 11 14.80 32.03 9.85
N LEU A 12 15.98 31.45 9.69
CA LEU A 12 16.29 30.03 9.69
C LEU A 12 15.92 29.47 11.07
N LEU A 13 15.15 28.37 11.13
CA LEU A 13 15.04 27.54 12.33
C LEU A 13 15.60 26.14 12.02
N ILE A 14 16.83 25.96 12.47
CA ILE A 14 17.53 24.69 12.69
C ILE A 14 17.12 24.16 14.08
N THR A 15 17.48 22.89 14.36
CA THR A 15 17.54 22.15 15.65
C THR A 15 16.27 21.34 15.96
N ALA A 16 16.33 20.01 16.11
CA ALA A 16 17.20 19.31 17.05
C ALA A 16 17.81 17.99 16.53
N ALA A 17 19.07 17.80 16.90
CA ALA A 17 19.79 16.54 16.87
C ALA A 17 19.39 15.67 18.07
N LEU A 18 19.23 14.37 17.85
CA LEU A 18 19.34 13.35 18.88
C LEU A 18 20.26 12.24 18.35
N LEU A 19 21.53 12.34 18.75
CA LEU A 19 22.43 11.19 18.79
C LEU A 19 22.00 10.31 19.97
N ALA A 20 21.77 9.03 19.72
CA ALA A 20 22.00 7.98 20.69
C ALA A 20 22.77 6.86 19.99
N VAL A 21 23.96 6.60 20.53
CA VAL A 21 24.98 5.68 20.05
C VAL A 21 24.83 4.34 20.78
N ILE A 22 24.70 3.27 19.98
CA ILE A 22 25.15 1.87 20.18
C ILE A 22 24.50 1.01 21.29
N ALA A 23 23.92 -0.11 20.84
CA ALA A 23 24.15 -1.44 21.43
C ALA A 23 24.02 -2.53 20.34
N LEU A 24 25.09 -3.31 20.11
CA LEU A 24 25.08 -4.55 19.31
C LEU A 24 24.54 -5.74 20.15
N PRO A 25 24.24 -6.91 19.55
CA PRO A 25 23.03 -7.67 19.84
C PRO A 25 23.17 -8.60 21.04
N ALA A 26 22.12 -8.67 21.86
CA ALA A 26 21.88 -9.81 22.72
C ALA A 26 20.99 -10.81 21.96
N ALA A 27 21.58 -11.91 21.51
CA ALA A 27 20.82 -13.11 21.20
C ALA A 27 20.09 -13.56 22.47
N ARG A 28 18.76 -13.49 22.46
CA ARG A 28 17.90 -14.28 23.34
C ARG A 28 16.81 -14.90 22.47
N ALA A 29 16.86 -16.22 22.41
CA ALA A 29 15.80 -17.07 21.91
C ALA A 29 14.50 -16.74 22.67
N HIS A 30 13.48 -16.36 21.90
CA HIS A 30 12.10 -16.62 22.27
C HIS A 30 11.34 -16.85 20.96
N GLU A 31 10.86 -18.07 20.81
CA GLU A 31 10.03 -18.54 19.72
C GLU A 31 8.74 -17.73 19.69
N GLY A 32 8.52 -17.04 18.58
CA GLY A 32 7.31 -16.29 18.28
C GLY A 32 7.41 -15.86 16.84
N GLU A 33 6.76 -16.63 15.96
CA GLU A 33 6.82 -16.52 14.51
C GLU A 33 6.66 -15.07 14.03
N GLU A 34 7.79 -14.44 13.70
CA GLU A 34 7.79 -13.22 12.92
C GLU A 34 7.30 -13.56 11.51
N HIS A 35 6.08 -13.12 11.17
CA HIS A 35 5.67 -12.93 9.79
C HIS A 35 6.46 -11.77 9.18
N LYS A 36 7.75 -11.96 8.95
CA LYS A 36 8.57 -11.08 8.12
C LYS A 36 8.10 -11.21 6.68
N HIS A 37 7.26 -10.28 6.25
CA HIS A 37 7.11 -9.91 4.84
C HIS A 37 8.42 -9.28 4.36
N GLY A 38 9.47 -10.08 4.24
CA GLY A 38 10.54 -9.75 3.30
C GLY A 38 9.98 -9.87 1.89
N PRO A 39 10.31 -8.98 0.94
CA PRO A 39 9.87 -9.13 -0.44
C PRO A 39 10.52 -10.41 -0.98
N THR A 40 9.75 -11.49 -1.01
CA THR A 40 10.10 -12.67 -1.79
C THR A 40 10.11 -12.24 -3.24
N SER A 41 11.30 -11.89 -3.73
CA SER A 41 11.57 -11.67 -5.14
C SER A 41 11.44 -13.01 -5.87
N HIS A 42 10.21 -13.41 -6.10
CA HIS A 42 9.85 -14.40 -7.10
C HIS A 42 9.51 -13.62 -8.36
N ALA A 43 10.07 -14.05 -9.49
CA ALA A 43 9.96 -13.35 -10.77
C ALA A 43 8.49 -13.03 -11.08
N MET A 44 8.10 -11.75 -10.94
CA MET A 44 6.75 -11.25 -11.19
C MET A 44 6.33 -11.29 -12.67
N GLY A 45 7.18 -11.87 -13.54
CA GLY A 45 6.88 -12.13 -14.94
C GLY A 45 6.41 -10.89 -15.70
N PRO A 46 5.58 -11.06 -16.74
CA PRO A 46 4.98 -9.96 -17.52
C PRO A 46 4.02 -9.06 -16.74
N ALA A 47 3.67 -9.40 -15.50
CA ALA A 47 2.73 -8.64 -14.65
C ALA A 47 3.45 -7.69 -13.66
N ALA A 48 4.79 -7.60 -13.71
CA ALA A 48 5.58 -6.89 -12.72
C ALA A 48 5.22 -5.40 -12.57
N ASP A 49 5.09 -4.69 -13.68
CA ASP A 49 4.75 -3.25 -13.66
C ASP A 49 3.33 -3.02 -13.12
N ALA A 50 2.37 -3.88 -13.52
CA ALA A 50 1.01 -3.79 -13.03
C ALA A 50 0.92 -4.08 -11.52
N TRP A 51 1.69 -5.04 -11.01
CA TRP A 51 1.80 -5.27 -9.57
C TRP A 51 2.37 -4.07 -8.82
N LYS A 52 3.42 -3.43 -9.36
CA LYS A 52 3.97 -2.21 -8.78
C LYS A 52 2.91 -1.10 -8.72
N THR A 53 2.16 -0.87 -9.80
CA THR A 53 1.04 0.09 -9.80
C THR A 53 -0.01 -0.25 -8.75
N ALA A 54 -0.37 -1.53 -8.60
CA ALA A 54 -1.32 -1.96 -7.59
C ALA A 54 -0.82 -1.68 -6.16
N GLN A 55 0.47 -1.90 -5.88
CA GLN A 55 1.09 -1.60 -4.59
C GLN A 55 1.14 -0.09 -4.30
N GLU A 56 1.47 0.71 -5.31
CA GLU A 56 1.49 2.18 -5.21
C GLU A 56 0.08 2.72 -4.94
N SER A 57 -0.93 2.25 -5.67
CA SER A 57 -2.33 2.64 -5.44
C SER A 57 -2.83 2.21 -4.06
N LEU A 58 -2.52 0.99 -3.60
CA LEU A 58 -2.86 0.58 -2.22
C LEU A 58 -2.22 1.50 -1.18
N THR A 59 -0.95 1.87 -1.37
CA THR A 59 -0.24 2.80 -0.47
C THR A 59 -0.90 4.19 -0.46
N ALA A 60 -1.29 4.69 -1.63
CA ALA A 60 -1.98 5.97 -1.75
C ALA A 60 -3.39 5.94 -1.10
N ILE A 61 -4.15 4.85 -1.29
CA ILE A 61 -5.44 4.64 -0.61
C ILE A 61 -5.27 4.67 0.91
N LYS A 62 -4.24 3.99 1.45
CA LYS A 62 -3.95 4.00 2.89
C LYS A 62 -3.65 5.40 3.40
N ALA A 63 -2.84 6.17 2.68
CA ALA A 63 -2.54 7.55 3.05
C ALA A 63 -3.80 8.43 3.03
N ALA A 64 -4.63 8.30 2.00
CA ALA A 64 -5.88 9.04 1.86
C ALA A 64 -6.92 8.66 2.94
N ALA A 65 -7.02 7.38 3.29
CA ALA A 65 -7.87 6.90 4.38
C ALA A 65 -7.44 7.49 5.73
N ALA A 66 -6.14 7.49 6.04
CA ALA A 66 -5.61 8.12 7.25
C ALA A 66 -5.88 9.63 7.29
N ALA A 67 -5.85 10.30 6.12
CA ALA A 67 -6.19 11.71 5.97
C ALA A 67 -7.70 11.98 5.86
N LYS A 68 -8.55 10.93 5.85
CA LYS A 68 -10.01 11.00 5.65
C LYS A 68 -10.42 11.73 4.37
N GLN A 69 -9.71 11.49 3.27
CA GLN A 69 -9.95 12.09 1.96
C GLN A 69 -10.61 11.08 1.02
N HIS A 70 -11.88 11.28 0.66
CA HIS A 70 -12.61 10.30 -0.17
C HIS A 70 -12.24 10.37 -1.66
N GLU A 71 -12.05 11.55 -2.25
CA GLU A 71 -11.70 11.65 -3.68
C GLU A 71 -10.36 10.97 -4.03
N PRO A 72 -9.26 11.17 -3.28
CA PRO A 72 -8.04 10.43 -3.55
C PRO A 72 -8.19 8.92 -3.38
N ILE A 73 -9.11 8.43 -2.54
CA ILE A 73 -9.44 7.00 -2.46
C ILE A 73 -10.12 6.55 -3.75
N HIS A 74 -11.06 7.33 -4.27
CA HIS A 74 -11.76 7.05 -5.53
C HIS A 74 -10.78 6.90 -6.70
N ASP A 75 -9.96 7.93 -6.96
CA ASP A 75 -9.01 7.95 -8.08
C ASP A 75 -8.01 6.79 -8.03
N GLN A 76 -7.56 6.42 -6.82
CA GLN A 76 -6.59 5.35 -6.63
C GLN A 76 -7.23 3.98 -6.67
N GLN A 77 -8.51 3.86 -6.34
CA GLN A 77 -9.23 2.62 -6.49
C GLN A 77 -9.40 2.25 -7.96
N GLU A 78 -9.71 3.19 -8.84
CA GLU A 78 -9.80 2.94 -10.28
C GLU A 78 -8.47 2.40 -10.83
N LYS A 79 -7.36 3.03 -10.43
CA LYS A 79 -6.00 2.59 -10.81
C LYS A 79 -5.67 1.21 -10.27
N LEU A 80 -6.04 0.93 -9.02
CA LEU A 80 -5.83 -0.39 -8.40
C LEU A 80 -6.61 -1.48 -9.14
N VAL A 81 -7.88 -1.25 -9.46
CA VAL A 81 -8.70 -2.23 -10.19
C VAL A 81 -8.15 -2.46 -11.59
N ALA A 82 -7.80 -1.40 -12.32
CA ALA A 82 -7.19 -1.53 -13.64
C ALA A 82 -5.88 -2.34 -13.59
N ALA A 83 -5.03 -2.09 -12.60
CA ALA A 83 -3.80 -2.85 -12.39
C ALA A 83 -4.09 -4.33 -12.06
N LEU A 84 -5.06 -4.62 -11.20
CA LEU A 84 -5.50 -5.98 -10.87
C LEU A 84 -6.03 -6.75 -12.08
N MET A 85 -6.77 -6.08 -12.96
CA MET A 85 -7.22 -6.69 -14.22
C MET A 85 -6.04 -7.00 -15.15
N GLN A 86 -5.08 -6.09 -15.29
CA GLN A 86 -3.87 -6.36 -16.08
C GLN A 86 -3.04 -7.52 -15.51
N ILE A 87 -2.96 -7.61 -14.18
CA ILE A 87 -2.32 -8.73 -13.48
C ILE A 87 -3.04 -10.04 -13.81
N GLN A 88 -4.36 -10.05 -13.81
CA GLN A 88 -5.15 -11.23 -14.17
C GLN A 88 -4.88 -11.71 -15.61
N GLU A 89 -4.71 -10.77 -16.55
CA GLU A 89 -4.45 -11.08 -17.95
C GLU A 89 -3.02 -11.58 -18.20
N LYS A 90 -2.03 -10.99 -17.51
CA LYS A 90 -0.60 -11.15 -17.81
C LYS A 90 0.14 -12.06 -16.83
N GLY A 91 -0.44 -12.34 -15.68
CA GLY A 91 0.15 -13.08 -14.57
C GLY A 91 -0.40 -14.50 -14.43
N GLY A 92 0.06 -15.19 -13.38
CA GLY A 92 -0.41 -16.51 -12.99
C GLY A 92 0.21 -17.64 -13.82
N SER A 93 1.35 -18.16 -13.36
CA SER A 93 1.98 -19.35 -13.96
C SER A 93 1.48 -20.67 -13.34
N GLY A 94 0.85 -20.62 -12.16
CA GLY A 94 0.39 -21.81 -11.42
C GLY A 94 -1.10 -22.12 -11.59
N ASP A 95 -1.76 -22.47 -10.48
CA ASP A 95 -3.20 -22.72 -10.44
C ASP A 95 -3.99 -21.45 -10.82
N LYS A 96 -4.36 -21.37 -12.10
CA LYS A 96 -5.04 -20.21 -12.68
C LYS A 96 -6.37 -19.90 -12.01
N ALA A 97 -7.15 -20.92 -11.63
CA ALA A 97 -8.44 -20.71 -10.96
C ALA A 97 -8.25 -20.08 -9.58
N ARG A 98 -7.24 -20.54 -8.83
CA ARG A 98 -6.88 -19.95 -7.53
C ARG A 98 -6.35 -18.53 -7.68
N PHE A 99 -5.52 -18.27 -8.68
CA PHE A 99 -5.01 -16.93 -8.98
C PHE A 99 -6.13 -15.94 -9.34
N GLU A 100 -7.00 -16.30 -10.28
CA GLU A 100 -8.16 -15.47 -10.65
C GLU A 100 -9.11 -15.26 -9.46
N GLY A 101 -9.31 -16.27 -8.62
CA GLY A 101 -10.08 -16.14 -7.38
C GLY A 101 -9.45 -15.12 -6.42
N ALA A 102 -8.12 -15.11 -6.27
CA ALA A 102 -7.43 -14.12 -5.45
C ALA A 102 -7.60 -12.69 -5.99
N ILE A 103 -7.49 -12.51 -7.32
CA ILE A 103 -7.72 -11.20 -7.96
C ILE A 103 -9.15 -10.72 -7.76
N LYS A 104 -10.15 -11.57 -8.01
CA LYS A 104 -11.58 -11.23 -7.81
C LYS A 104 -11.86 -10.81 -6.36
N ASN A 105 -11.26 -11.51 -5.40
CA ASN A 105 -11.39 -11.15 -3.99
C ASN A 105 -10.76 -9.79 -3.68
N ALA A 106 -9.61 -9.47 -4.28
CA ALA A 106 -8.97 -8.16 -4.13
C ALA A 106 -9.79 -7.02 -4.74
N ILE A 107 -10.34 -7.22 -5.93
CA ILE A 107 -11.24 -6.25 -6.58
C ILE A 107 -12.48 -6.01 -5.71
N ALA A 108 -13.15 -7.07 -5.27
CA ALA A 108 -14.35 -6.94 -4.42
C ALA A 108 -14.05 -6.27 -3.06
N ALA A 109 -12.87 -6.51 -2.47
CA ALA A 109 -12.45 -5.81 -1.26
C ALA A 109 -12.17 -4.33 -1.54
N SER A 110 -11.60 -4.00 -2.70
CA SER A 110 -11.34 -2.63 -3.14
C SER A 110 -12.64 -1.84 -3.38
N GLU A 111 -13.66 -2.46 -3.98
CA GLU A 111 -15.00 -1.87 -4.15
C GLU A 111 -15.67 -1.54 -2.81
N LYS A 112 -15.46 -2.36 -1.78
CA LYS A 112 -15.97 -2.08 -0.41
C LYS A 112 -15.30 -0.85 0.21
N VAL A 113 -13.99 -0.68 -0.01
CA VAL A 113 -13.26 0.53 0.41
C VAL A 113 -13.83 1.75 -0.30
N HIS A 114 -14.01 1.67 -1.62
CA HIS A 114 -14.58 2.72 -2.45
C HIS A 114 -15.99 3.12 -2.01
N THR A 115 -16.90 2.16 -1.89
CA THR A 115 -18.28 2.41 -1.45
C THR A 115 -18.33 3.04 -0.05
N ALA A 116 -17.47 2.60 0.87
CA ALA A 116 -17.39 3.18 2.21
C ALA A 116 -16.85 4.62 2.19
N ALA A 117 -15.87 4.90 1.32
CA ALA A 117 -15.30 6.24 1.14
C ALA A 117 -16.31 7.21 0.52
N ASP A 118 -17.07 6.77 -0.49
CA ASP A 118 -18.16 7.56 -1.10
C ASP A 118 -19.26 7.89 -0.07
N ALA A 119 -19.56 6.94 0.82
CA ALA A 119 -20.45 7.15 1.96
C ALA A 119 -19.82 7.98 3.10
N LYS A 120 -18.53 8.33 2.99
CA LYS A 120 -17.72 9.02 4.01
C LYS A 120 -17.67 8.29 5.36
N ASP A 121 -17.89 6.98 5.35
CA ASP A 121 -17.82 6.11 6.53
C ASP A 121 -16.39 5.59 6.71
N PHE A 122 -15.53 6.43 7.30
CA PHE A 122 -14.10 6.10 7.44
C PHE A 122 -13.81 4.96 8.41
N ALA A 123 -14.72 4.66 9.35
CA ALA A 123 -14.59 3.47 10.18
C ALA A 123 -14.76 2.19 9.34
N LYS A 124 -15.70 2.22 8.39
CA LYS A 124 -15.89 1.14 7.43
C LYS A 124 -14.80 1.09 6.35
N VAL A 125 -14.23 2.24 5.96
CA VAL A 125 -13.02 2.30 5.12
C VAL A 125 -11.90 1.52 5.80
N ASP A 126 -11.59 1.78 7.07
CA ASP A 126 -10.48 1.13 7.79
C ASP A 126 -10.64 -0.39 7.86
N SER A 127 -11.85 -0.89 8.16
CA SER A 127 -12.10 -2.33 8.21
C SER A 127 -12.07 -2.99 6.82
N SER A 128 -12.57 -2.32 5.80
CA SER A 128 -12.52 -2.79 4.40
C SER A 128 -11.09 -2.79 3.87
N LEU A 129 -10.28 -1.80 4.26
CA LEU A 129 -8.89 -1.66 3.85
C LEU A 129 -8.02 -2.81 4.38
N LYS A 130 -8.22 -3.24 5.63
CA LYS A 130 -7.57 -4.44 6.17
C LYS A 130 -7.89 -5.69 5.35
N THR A 131 -9.13 -5.80 4.88
CA THR A 131 -9.55 -6.92 4.01
C THR A 131 -8.84 -6.83 2.66
N LEU A 132 -8.78 -5.63 2.08
CA LEU A 132 -8.06 -5.39 0.83
C LEU A 132 -6.57 -5.77 0.96
N GLU A 133 -5.89 -5.32 2.01
CA GLU A 133 -4.49 -5.69 2.28
C GLU A 133 -4.30 -7.21 2.36
N ALA A 134 -5.18 -7.93 3.07
CA ALA A 134 -5.12 -9.38 3.16
C ALA A 134 -5.30 -10.06 1.79
N THR A 135 -6.24 -9.57 0.97
CA THR A 135 -6.46 -10.11 -0.38
C THR A 135 -5.33 -9.80 -1.34
N MET A 136 -4.70 -8.63 -1.24
CA MET A 136 -3.50 -8.28 -1.99
C MET A 136 -2.33 -9.20 -1.63
N GLY A 137 -2.14 -9.51 -0.34
CA GLY A 137 -1.14 -10.50 0.08
C GLY A 137 -1.40 -11.91 -0.47
N MET A 138 -2.65 -12.28 -0.76
CA MET A 138 -2.96 -13.53 -1.47
C MET A 138 -2.58 -13.47 -2.94
N VAL A 139 -2.85 -12.35 -3.62
CA VAL A 139 -2.44 -12.13 -5.01
C VAL A 139 -0.93 -12.24 -5.15
N GLU A 140 -0.17 -11.59 -4.27
CA GLU A 140 1.30 -11.64 -4.24
C GLU A 140 1.82 -13.08 -4.15
N LYS A 141 1.26 -13.87 -3.22
CA LYS A 141 1.62 -15.29 -3.06
C LYS A 141 1.35 -16.09 -4.33
N GLN A 142 0.24 -15.83 -5.02
CA GLN A 142 -0.09 -16.53 -6.27
C GLN A 142 0.80 -16.07 -7.44
N LEU A 143 1.21 -14.80 -7.48
CA LEU A 143 2.15 -14.28 -8.48
C LEU A 143 3.55 -14.85 -8.33
N GLY A 144 4.02 -15.03 -7.09
CA GLY A 144 5.33 -15.59 -6.81
C GLY A 144 5.39 -17.12 -6.84
N SER A 145 4.26 -17.81 -7.01
CA SER A 145 4.23 -19.28 -7.00
C SER A 145 4.60 -19.85 -8.38
N PRO A 146 5.67 -20.67 -8.49
CA PRO A 146 5.98 -21.36 -9.73
C PRO A 146 4.87 -22.36 -10.08
N ALA A 147 4.68 -22.61 -11.38
CA ALA A 147 3.84 -23.70 -11.87
C ALA A 147 4.32 -25.02 -11.25
N LYS A 148 3.40 -25.78 -10.64
CA LYS A 148 3.70 -27.14 -10.17
C LYS A 148 3.66 -28.14 -11.31
#